data_AF-A0A1Q8DNA8-F1
#
_entry.id   AF-A0A1Q8DNA8-F1
#
_cell.length_a   1.000
_cell.length_b   1.000
_cell.length_c   1.000
_cell.angle_alpha   90.00
_cell.angle_beta   90.00
_cell.angle_gamma   90.00
#
_symmetry.space_group_name_H-M   'P 1'
#
loop_
_entity.id
_entity.type
_entity.pdbx_description
1 polymer ?
#
loop_
_entity_poly.entity_id
_entity_poly.type
_entity_poly.pdbx_seq_one_letter_code
_entity_poly.pdbx_strand_id
1 'polypeptide(L)'
;MFTIPVLDIKSDPLDALLAVVGYRLSMLADSDNEDVKALFADRNVTIEFASTESDIARSFRFDNGQFSQQSGHAKEADLTITFKDSMTGVKLLTKGSLPAFMTAVQEGKLSIEGDYSLMMWFNKLAKHIVPAVPEECKPYLQKAKPYAYKAQKFAEHWVGFAKHKLGK
;
A
#
# COMPACT_ATOMS: atom_id res chain seq x y z
N MET A 1 4.65 -14.91 19.01
CA MET A 1 3.94 -13.85 18.26
C MET A 1 4.20 -12.54 18.99
N PHE A 2 4.87 -11.58 18.36
CA PHE A 2 5.07 -10.26 18.93
C PHE A 2 3.91 -9.37 18.46
N THR A 3 2.95 -9.13 19.33
CA THR A 3 1.84 -8.19 19.10
C THR A 3 2.17 -6.87 19.79
N ILE A 4 2.22 -5.77 19.03
CA ILE A 4 2.32 -4.43 19.62
C ILE A 4 0.93 -4.08 20.16
N PRO A 5 0.74 -3.82 21.47
CA PRO A 5 -0.56 -3.82 22.14
C PRO A 5 -1.54 -2.69 21.72
N VAL A 6 -1.18 -1.86 20.74
CA VAL A 6 -2.01 -0.76 20.23
C VAL A 6 -2.54 -1.03 18.82
N LEU A 7 -1.95 -1.97 18.08
CA LEU A 7 -2.36 -2.35 16.73
C LEU A 7 -2.28 -3.87 16.59
N ASP A 8 -3.39 -4.53 16.27
CA ASP A 8 -3.41 -5.96 15.94
C ASP A 8 -2.66 -6.17 14.62
N ILE A 9 -1.35 -6.45 14.73
CA ILE A 9 -0.42 -6.62 13.61
C ILE A 9 0.08 -8.06 13.65
N LYS A 10 -0.20 -8.83 12.58
CA LYS A 10 0.48 -10.09 12.30
C LYS A 10 1.94 -9.79 11.98
N SER A 11 2.88 -10.66 12.34
CA SER A 11 4.32 -10.48 12.05
C SER A 11 4.70 -10.60 10.55
N ASP A 12 3.75 -10.31 9.66
CA ASP A 12 3.84 -10.33 8.21
C ASP A 12 4.22 -8.92 7.67
N PRO A 13 5.10 -8.81 6.67
CA PRO A 13 5.58 -7.53 6.18
C PRO A 13 4.51 -6.68 5.48
N LEU A 14 3.52 -7.30 4.84
CA LEU A 14 2.40 -6.58 4.22
C LEU A 14 1.48 -6.03 5.29
N ASP A 15 1.12 -6.84 6.30
CA ASP A 15 0.26 -6.37 7.38
C ASP A 15 0.90 -5.23 8.19
N ALA A 16 2.21 -5.34 8.48
CA ALA A 16 2.96 -4.26 9.13
C ALA A 16 2.97 -2.97 8.30
N LEU A 17 3.21 -3.06 6.98
CA LEU A 17 3.15 -1.90 6.08
C LEU A 17 1.76 -1.26 6.10
N LEU A 18 0.70 -2.07 5.96
CA LEU A 18 -0.67 -1.58 5.91
C LEU A 18 -1.09 -0.98 7.26
N ALA A 19 -0.65 -1.53 8.39
CA ALA A 19 -0.91 -0.97 9.70
C ALA A 19 -0.29 0.44 9.86
N VAL A 20 0.95 0.63 9.39
CA VAL A 20 1.63 1.93 9.36
C VAL A 20 0.90 2.92 8.45
N VAL A 21 0.50 2.47 7.25
CA VAL A 21 -0.31 3.29 6.33
C VAL A 21 -1.64 3.69 6.97
N GLY A 22 -2.33 2.75 7.62
CA GLY A 22 -3.58 3.02 8.32
C GLY A 22 -3.41 4.02 9.47
N TYR A 23 -2.34 3.91 10.25
CA TYR A 23 -2.02 4.89 11.29
C TYR A 23 -1.76 6.29 10.72
N ARG A 24 -1.08 6.37 9.58
CA ARG A 24 -0.89 7.64 8.88
C ARG A 24 -2.22 8.19 8.35
N LEU A 25 -3.10 7.34 7.85
CA LEU A 25 -4.43 7.74 7.37
C LEU A 25 -5.32 8.24 8.51
N SER A 26 -5.26 7.65 9.70
CA SER A 26 -6.00 8.18 10.86
C SER A 26 -5.51 9.57 11.25
N MET A 27 -4.18 9.79 11.27
CA MET A 27 -3.62 11.13 11.50
C MET A 27 -4.06 12.15 10.45
N LEU A 28 -4.18 11.73 9.19
CA LEU A 28 -4.60 12.60 8.10
C LEU A 28 -6.10 12.93 8.20
N ALA A 29 -6.93 11.96 8.61
CA ALA A 29 -8.36 12.17 8.87
C ALA A 29 -8.59 13.25 9.95
N ASP A 30 -7.75 13.23 10.99
CA ASP A 30 -7.81 14.19 12.10
C ASP A 30 -7.06 15.52 11.82
N SER A 31 -6.47 15.67 10.63
CA SER A 31 -5.67 16.86 10.30
C SER A 31 -6.51 17.99 9.70
N ASP A 32 -6.01 19.23 9.79
CA ASP A 32 -6.60 20.41 9.15
C ASP A 32 -6.23 20.60 7.67
N ASN A 33 -5.80 19.53 6.99
CA ASN A 33 -5.49 19.60 5.57
C ASN A 33 -6.78 19.59 4.74
N GLU A 34 -7.13 20.73 4.16
CA GLU A 34 -8.34 20.91 3.34
C GLU A 34 -8.43 19.94 2.15
N ASP A 35 -7.32 19.63 1.47
CA ASP A 35 -7.30 18.68 0.35
C ASP A 35 -7.66 17.27 0.83
N VAL A 36 -7.16 16.88 2.02
CA VAL A 36 -7.47 15.58 2.64
C VAL A 36 -8.91 15.55 3.13
N LYS A 37 -9.38 16.60 3.81
CA LYS A 37 -10.78 16.71 4.26
C LYS A 37 -11.74 16.57 3.09
N ALA A 38 -11.48 17.25 1.97
CA ALA A 38 -12.28 17.13 0.76
C ALA A 38 -12.26 15.72 0.17
N LEU A 39 -11.12 15.01 0.22
CA LEU A 39 -11.04 13.63 -0.24
C LEU A 39 -11.82 12.65 0.65
N PHE A 40 -12.01 12.95 1.94
CA PHE A 40 -12.68 12.08 2.92
C PHE A 40 -14.17 12.39 3.11
N ALA A 41 -14.57 13.67 2.97
CA ALA A 41 -15.91 14.13 3.31
C ALA A 41 -17.03 13.37 2.58
N ASP A 42 -16.83 13.02 1.30
CA ASP A 42 -17.86 12.36 0.49
C ASP A 42 -17.60 10.85 0.28
N ARG A 43 -16.95 10.20 1.24
CA ARG A 43 -16.53 8.80 1.10
C ARG A 43 -17.16 7.92 2.15
N ASN A 44 -17.90 6.92 1.68
CA ASN A 44 -18.38 5.81 2.48
C ASN A 44 -18.00 4.52 1.77
N VAL A 45 -16.77 4.06 1.99
CA VAL A 45 -16.18 2.92 1.29
C VAL A 45 -15.25 2.12 2.19
N THR A 46 -15.16 0.83 1.93
CA THR A 46 -14.21 -0.10 2.54
C THR A 46 -13.28 -0.66 1.47
N ILE A 47 -11.98 -0.45 1.65
CA ILE A 47 -10.93 -1.03 0.79
C ILE A 47 -10.21 -2.13 1.56
N GLU A 48 -10.15 -3.33 1.01
CA GLU A 48 -9.37 -4.44 1.55
C GLU A 48 -8.06 -4.63 0.77
N PHE A 49 -6.99 -4.88 1.52
CA PHE A 49 -5.72 -5.37 1.01
C PHE A 49 -5.44 -6.74 1.62
N ALA A 50 -5.25 -7.75 0.79
CA ALA A 50 -5.06 -9.13 1.24
C ALA A 50 -3.86 -9.80 0.57
N SER A 51 -3.35 -10.88 1.18
CA SER A 51 -2.43 -11.82 0.52
C SER A 51 -2.95 -13.25 0.63
N THR A 52 -3.02 -13.93 -0.51
CA THR A 52 -3.48 -15.33 -0.59
C THR A 52 -2.52 -16.30 0.10
N GLU A 53 -1.22 -16.25 -0.22
CA GLU A 53 -0.25 -17.22 0.32
C GLU A 53 0.00 -17.06 1.82
N SER A 54 -0.08 -15.83 2.34
CA SER A 54 0.19 -15.53 3.75
C SER A 54 -1.05 -15.49 4.63
N ASP A 55 -2.25 -15.61 4.04
CA ASP A 55 -3.55 -15.53 4.73
C ASP A 55 -3.63 -14.31 5.68
N ILE A 56 -3.27 -13.16 5.13
CA ILE A 56 -3.35 -11.87 5.81
C ILE A 56 -4.28 -10.95 5.03
N ALA A 57 -5.02 -10.13 5.76
CA ALA A 57 -5.84 -9.08 5.20
C ALA A 57 -5.90 -7.92 6.17
N ARG A 58 -6.09 -6.72 5.62
CA ARG A 58 -6.40 -5.52 6.39
C ARG A 58 -7.36 -4.66 5.59
N SER A 59 -8.40 -4.17 6.25
CA SER A 59 -9.39 -3.30 5.67
C SER A 59 -9.24 -1.87 6.17
N PHE A 60 -9.48 -0.93 5.26
CA PHE A 60 -9.51 0.51 5.49
C PHE A 60 -10.92 1.01 5.21
N ARG A 61 -11.61 1.49 6.23
CA ARG A 61 -12.96 2.04 6.11
C ARG A 61 -12.92 3.56 6.23
N PHE A 62 -13.46 4.21 5.22
CA PHE A 62 -13.67 5.64 5.15
C PHE A 62 -15.17 5.90 5.30
N ASP A 63 -15.54 6.74 6.25
CA ASP A 63 -16.94 6.98 6.59
C ASP A 63 -17.17 8.47 6.88
N ASN A 64 -17.50 9.22 5.83
CA ASN A 64 -17.92 10.61 5.86
C ASN A 64 -16.98 11.51 6.69
N GLY A 65 -15.71 11.58 6.29
CA GLY A 65 -14.66 12.30 7.03
C GLY A 65 -13.87 11.43 8.02
N GLN A 66 -14.43 10.31 8.49
CA GLN A 66 -13.77 9.44 9.46
C GLN A 66 -12.97 8.33 8.77
N PHE A 67 -11.97 7.81 9.50
CA PHE A 67 -11.18 6.68 9.06
C PHE A 67 -11.01 5.65 10.17
N SER A 68 -11.09 4.38 9.80
CA SER A 68 -10.75 3.26 10.67
C SER A 68 -10.06 2.16 9.87
N GLN A 69 -9.28 1.34 10.57
CA GLN A 69 -8.64 0.16 9.99
C GLN A 69 -8.87 -1.06 10.87
N GLN A 70 -8.94 -2.24 10.25
CA GLN A 70 -9.11 -3.51 10.94
C GLN A 70 -8.24 -4.60 10.32
N SER A 71 -7.56 -5.39 11.16
CA SER A 71 -6.86 -6.61 10.74
C SER A 71 -7.86 -7.73 10.45
N GLY A 72 -7.57 -8.55 9.44
CA GLY A 72 -8.47 -9.59 8.93
C GLY A 72 -9.33 -9.11 7.76
N HIS A 73 -10.09 -10.05 7.22
CA HIS A 73 -10.97 -9.78 6.08
C HIS A 73 -12.16 -8.93 6.49
N ALA A 74 -12.49 -7.95 5.66
CA ALA A 74 -13.72 -7.20 5.75
C ALA A 74 -14.91 -8.12 5.50
N LYS A 75 -16.02 -7.86 6.19
CA LYS A 75 -17.29 -8.55 5.92
C LYS A 75 -17.78 -8.24 4.50
N GLU A 76 -17.66 -6.98 4.11
CA GLU A 76 -18.01 -6.44 2.79
C GLU A 76 -16.97 -5.37 2.44
N ALA A 77 -16.43 -5.43 1.22
CA ALA A 77 -15.47 -4.47 0.70
C ALA A 77 -15.94 -3.96 -0.67
N ASP A 78 -15.83 -2.66 -0.89
CA ASP A 78 -16.15 -2.01 -2.16
C ASP A 78 -15.03 -2.18 -3.18
N LEU A 79 -13.80 -2.36 -2.69
CA LEU A 79 -12.62 -2.70 -3.47
C LEU A 79 -11.75 -3.68 -2.68
N THR A 80 -11.38 -4.80 -3.28
CA THR A 80 -10.43 -5.75 -2.73
C THR A 80 -9.22 -5.87 -3.64
N ILE A 81 -8.03 -5.71 -3.08
CA ILE A 81 -6.75 -5.93 -3.77
C ILE A 81 -6.07 -7.13 -3.11
N THR A 82 -6.06 -8.26 -3.80
CA THR A 82 -5.49 -9.51 -3.27
C THR A 82 -4.18 -9.79 -3.96
N PHE A 83 -3.07 -9.67 -3.23
CA PHE A 83 -1.75 -10.04 -3.70
C PHE A 83 -1.54 -11.55 -3.61
N LYS A 84 -0.76 -12.11 -4.54
CA LYS A 84 -0.34 -13.51 -4.46
C LYS A 84 0.37 -13.79 -3.13
N ASP A 85 1.36 -12.98 -2.80
CA ASP A 85 2.16 -13.06 -1.57
C ASP A 85 2.41 -11.67 -0.97
N SER A 86 2.68 -11.62 0.33
CA SER A 86 2.90 -10.37 1.08
C SER A 86 4.04 -9.52 0.54
N MET A 87 5.15 -10.15 0.11
CA MET A 87 6.31 -9.41 -0.41
C MET A 87 6.01 -8.77 -1.76
N THR A 88 5.21 -9.42 -2.61
CA THR A 88 4.66 -8.82 -3.83
C THR A 88 3.80 -7.61 -3.49
N GLY A 89 2.92 -7.71 -2.48
CA GLY A 89 2.13 -6.56 -2.01
C GLY A 89 2.98 -5.39 -1.55
N VAL A 90 3.96 -5.64 -0.68
CA VAL A 90 4.91 -4.62 -0.20
C VAL A 90 5.63 -3.93 -1.37
N LYS A 91 6.17 -4.70 -2.32
CA LYS A 91 6.88 -4.14 -3.49
C LYS A 91 5.98 -3.27 -4.36
N LEU A 92 4.73 -3.69 -4.60
CA LEU A 92 3.81 -2.93 -5.46
C LEU A 92 3.32 -1.65 -4.77
N LEU A 93 2.92 -1.74 -3.50
CA LEU A 93 2.44 -0.60 -2.72
C LEU A 93 3.54 0.45 -2.55
N THR A 94 4.77 0.03 -2.20
CA THR A 94 5.90 0.96 -2.06
C THR A 94 6.33 1.61 -3.38
N LYS A 95 6.12 0.92 -4.51
CA LYS A 95 6.37 1.50 -5.83
C LYS A 95 5.32 2.55 -6.21
N GLY A 96 4.08 2.43 -5.72
CA GLY A 96 3.01 3.42 -5.90
C GLY A 96 2.68 3.73 -7.37
N SER A 97 2.89 2.77 -8.27
CA SER A 97 2.83 2.99 -9.72
C SER A 97 1.68 2.21 -10.35
N LEU A 98 0.69 2.92 -10.90
CA LEU A 98 -0.44 2.28 -11.57
C LEU A 98 -0.01 1.32 -12.70
N PRO A 99 0.94 1.67 -13.59
CA PRO A 99 1.46 0.69 -14.56
C PRO A 99 1.99 -0.60 -13.93
N ALA A 100 2.67 -0.51 -12.78
CA ALA A 100 3.19 -1.70 -12.10
C ALA A 100 2.08 -2.60 -11.54
N PHE A 101 1.01 -2.00 -11.01
CA PHE A 101 -0.19 -2.74 -10.60
C PHE A 101 -0.84 -3.42 -11.80
N MET A 102 -1.05 -2.71 -12.91
CA MET A 102 -1.68 -3.29 -14.10
C MET A 102 -0.86 -4.45 -14.70
N THR A 103 0.47 -4.31 -14.76
CA THR A 103 1.34 -5.41 -15.18
C THR A 103 1.23 -6.61 -14.23
N ALA A 104 1.17 -6.38 -12.93
CA ALA A 104 1.09 -7.46 -11.98
C ALA A 104 -0.28 -8.16 -11.99
N VAL A 105 -1.37 -7.46 -12.35
CA VAL A 105 -2.68 -8.10 -12.65
C VAL A 105 -2.54 -9.02 -13.86
N GLN A 106 -1.94 -8.54 -14.95
CA GLN A 106 -1.72 -9.32 -16.17
C GLN A 106 -0.83 -10.55 -15.94
N GLU A 107 0.19 -10.42 -15.07
CA GLU A 107 1.09 -11.51 -14.67
C GLU A 107 0.49 -12.45 -13.60
N GLY A 108 -0.76 -12.24 -13.15
CA GLY A 108 -1.42 -13.06 -12.14
C GLY A 108 -0.81 -12.97 -10.74
N LYS A 109 -0.14 -11.85 -10.43
CA LYS A 109 0.52 -11.57 -9.15
C LYS A 109 -0.37 -10.82 -8.16
N LEU A 110 -1.47 -10.25 -8.64
CA LEU A 110 -2.57 -9.76 -7.82
C LEU A 110 -3.88 -9.92 -8.59
N SER A 111 -4.98 -9.96 -7.86
CA SER A 111 -6.34 -9.73 -8.37
C SER A 111 -6.92 -8.47 -7.76
N ILE A 112 -7.89 -7.91 -8.46
CA ILE A 112 -8.64 -6.72 -8.03
C ILE A 112 -10.12 -7.00 -8.27
N GLU A 113 -10.93 -6.79 -7.25
CA GLU A 113 -12.37 -7.04 -7.25
C GLU A 113 -13.11 -5.80 -6.72
N GLY A 114 -14.33 -5.54 -7.23
CA GLY A 114 -15.12 -4.37 -6.84
C GLY A 114 -14.92 -3.15 -7.75
N ASP A 115 -15.04 -1.95 -7.17
CA ASP A 115 -14.98 -0.69 -7.91
C ASP A 115 -13.55 -0.18 -8.12
N TYR A 116 -13.05 -0.38 -9.33
CA TYR A 116 -11.74 0.08 -9.78
C TYR A 116 -11.56 1.61 -9.73
N SER A 117 -12.65 2.40 -9.75
CA SER A 117 -12.57 3.86 -9.60
C SER A 117 -11.94 4.26 -8.26
N LEU A 118 -12.12 3.43 -7.23
CA LEU A 118 -11.55 3.62 -5.90
C LEU A 118 -10.03 3.52 -5.90
N MET A 119 -9.40 2.80 -6.83
CA MET A 119 -7.94 2.84 -6.98
C MET A 119 -7.44 4.23 -7.38
N MET A 120 -8.16 4.90 -8.28
CA MET A 120 -7.78 6.22 -8.77
C MET A 120 -7.96 7.27 -7.67
N TRP A 121 -9.06 7.16 -6.91
CA TRP A 121 -9.30 7.98 -5.74
C TRP A 121 -8.23 7.73 -4.66
N PHE A 122 -7.94 6.47 -4.31
CA PHE A 122 -6.94 6.13 -3.30
C PHE A 122 -5.53 6.60 -3.70
N ASN A 123 -5.18 6.57 -5.00
CA ASN A 123 -3.91 7.11 -5.49
C ASN A 123 -3.80 8.64 -5.31
N LYS A 124 -4.91 9.39 -5.37
CA LYS A 124 -4.90 10.83 -5.02
C LYS A 124 -4.58 11.01 -3.54
N LEU A 125 -5.22 10.22 -2.68
CA LEU A 125 -4.98 10.23 -1.24
C LEU A 125 -3.55 9.79 -0.88
N ALA A 126 -3.00 8.78 -1.54
CA ALA A 126 -1.68 8.23 -1.29
C ALA A 126 -0.55 9.27 -1.38
N LYS A 127 -0.74 10.34 -2.16
CA LYS A 127 0.20 11.48 -2.25
C LYS A 127 0.38 12.23 -0.93
N HIS A 128 -0.61 12.17 -0.03
CA HIS A 128 -0.58 12.80 1.30
C HIS A 128 -0.08 11.85 2.39
N ILE A 129 -0.11 10.52 2.12
CA ILE A 129 0.34 9.49 3.06
C ILE A 129 1.85 9.59 3.24
N VAL A 130 2.61 9.67 2.15
CA VAL A 130 4.06 9.85 2.22
C VAL A 130 4.37 11.24 2.78
N PRO A 131 5.02 11.35 3.96
CA PRO A 131 5.31 12.66 4.54
C PRO A 131 6.25 13.43 3.62
N ALA A 132 6.02 14.75 3.53
CA ALA A 132 6.98 15.64 2.91
C ALA A 132 8.30 15.52 3.65
N VAL A 133 9.38 15.27 2.91
CA VAL A 133 10.71 15.14 3.49
C VAL A 133 11.12 16.50 4.05
N PRO A 134 11.43 16.62 5.36
CA PRO A 134 11.97 17.85 5.92
C PRO A 134 13.21 18.31 5.15
N GLU A 135 13.38 19.63 4.94
CA GLU A 135 14.56 20.20 4.26
C GLU A 135 15.87 19.66 4.84
N GLU A 136 15.92 19.50 6.16
CA GLU A 136 17.04 18.96 6.94
C GLU A 136 17.40 17.51 6.57
N CYS A 137 16.40 16.72 6.17
CA CYS A 137 16.58 15.32 5.77
C CYS A 137 16.94 15.17 4.27
N LYS A 138 16.75 16.22 3.45
CA LYS A 138 17.11 16.19 2.02
C LYS A 138 18.57 15.83 1.74
N PRO A 139 19.60 16.35 2.45
CA PRO A 139 20.99 15.94 2.21
C PRO A 139 21.23 14.45 2.51
N TYR A 140 20.55 13.89 3.51
CA TYR A 140 20.64 12.45 3.83
C TYR A 140 19.95 11.59 2.77
N LEU A 141 18.79 12.02 2.25
CA LEU A 141 18.17 11.36 1.11
C LEU A 141 19.02 11.44 -0.15
N GLN A 142 19.68 12.57 -0.41
CA GLN A 142 20.61 12.69 -1.54
C GLN A 142 21.79 11.73 -1.41
N LYS A 143 22.31 11.53 -0.20
CA LYS A 143 23.34 10.50 0.08
C LYS A 143 22.79 9.09 -0.10
N ALA A 144 21.51 8.85 0.19
CA ALA A 144 20.85 7.55 0.04
C ALA A 144 20.41 7.23 -1.41
N LYS A 145 20.11 8.24 -2.23
CA LYS A 145 19.71 8.11 -3.65
C LYS A 145 20.60 7.17 -4.48
N PRO A 146 21.95 7.23 -4.44
CA PRO A 146 22.78 6.29 -5.20
C PRO A 146 22.64 4.84 -4.73
N TYR A 147 22.36 4.61 -3.44
CA TYR A 147 22.13 3.27 -2.90
C TYR A 147 20.75 2.74 -3.29
N ALA A 148 19.72 3.60 -3.27
CA ALA A 148 18.40 3.26 -3.80
C ALA A 148 18.46 2.91 -5.30
N TYR A 149 19.22 3.69 -6.09
CA TYR A 149 19.46 3.41 -7.51
C TYR A 149 20.21 2.09 -7.72
N LYS A 150 21.21 1.79 -6.88
CA LYS A 150 21.95 0.52 -6.93
C LYS A 150 21.06 -0.68 -6.57
N ALA A 151 20.20 -0.54 -5.56
CA ALA A 151 19.22 -1.54 -5.19
C ALA A 151 18.17 -1.76 -6.29
N GLN A 152 17.69 -0.67 -6.91
CA GLN A 152 16.75 -0.73 -8.03
C GLN A 152 17.37 -1.44 -9.25
N LYS A 153 18.59 -1.08 -9.65
CA LYS A 153 19.32 -1.77 -10.73
C LYS A 153 19.57 -3.23 -10.43
N PHE A 154 19.90 -3.56 -9.19
CA PHE A 154 20.07 -4.95 -8.77
C PHE A 154 18.75 -5.71 -8.89
N ALA A 155 17.64 -5.14 -8.40
CA ALA A 155 16.31 -5.74 -8.55
C ALA A 155 15.92 -5.93 -10.03
N GLU A 156 16.17 -4.94 -10.89
CA GLU A 156 15.92 -5.02 -12.33
C GLU A 156 16.79 -6.09 -13.00
N HIS A 157 18.06 -6.21 -12.62
CA HIS A 157 18.97 -7.24 -13.11
C HIS A 157 18.49 -8.65 -12.73
N TRP A 158 18.06 -8.85 -11.48
CA TRP A 158 17.53 -10.13 -11.01
C TRP A 158 16.17 -10.48 -11.62
N VAL A 159 15.29 -9.49 -11.81
CA VAL A 159 14.02 -9.68 -12.52
C VAL A 159 14.25 -10.03 -13.98
N GLY A 160 15.22 -9.38 -14.64
CA GLY A 160 15.61 -9.71 -16.02
C GLY A 160 16.20 -11.12 -16.14
N PHE A 161 17.05 -11.51 -15.18
CA PHE A 161 17.63 -12.86 -15.11
C PHE A 161 16.56 -13.93 -14.89
N ALA A 162 15.60 -13.69 -14.00
CA ALA A 162 14.47 -14.60 -13.77
C ALA A 162 13.57 -14.72 -15.01
N LYS A 163 13.27 -13.62 -15.72
CA LYS A 163 12.50 -13.64 -16.97
C LYS A 163 13.23 -14.41 -18.08
N HIS A 164 14.56 -14.28 -18.19
CA HIS A 164 15.35 -15.02 -19.17
C HIS A 164 15.47 -16.52 -18.84
N LYS A 165 15.46 -16.90 -17.56
CA LYS A 165 15.58 -18.31 -17.14
C LYS A 165 14.24 -19.08 -17.17
N LEU A 166 13.11 -18.38 -17.06
CA LEU A 166 11.75 -18.94 -17.13
C LEU A 166 11.12 -18.89 -18.54
N GLY A 167 11.81 -18.30 -19.52
CA GLY A 167 11.38 -18.20 -20.92
C GLY A 167 11.98 -19.24 -21.87
N LYS A 168 12.31 -20.44 -21.36
CA LYS A 168 12.66 -21.63 -22.16
C LYS A 168 11.89 -22.84 -21.67
#